data_AF-A0A8C5DT41-F1
#
_entry.id   AF-A0A8C5DT41-F1
#
_cell.length_a   1.000
_cell.length_b   1.000
_cell.length_c   1.000
_cell.angle_alpha   90.00
_cell.angle_beta   90.00
_cell.angle_gamma   90.00
#
_symmetry.space_group_name_H-M   'P 1'
#
loop_
_entity.id
_entity.type
_entity.pdbx_description
1 polymer ?
#
loop_
_entity_poly.entity_id
_entity_poly.type
_entity_poly.pdbx_seq_one_letter_code
_entity_poly.pdbx_strand_id
1 'polypeptide(L)'
;MVPELVHQVPELVHMLRELVHQLPELVHMVQELVHQVPGLVYQVPELVHMVPELVQHVPELVHQVPELVHQVPELVHMVPELVHQVPGLVHMVPELVHQVPELVHQVPELVHQVPELVH
;
A
#
# COMPACT_ATOMS: atom_id res chain seq x y z
N MET A 1 -5.62 -39.63 22.13
CA MET A 1 -6.01 -39.18 20.78
C MET A 1 -7.09 -38.12 20.82
N VAL A 2 -8.16 -38.27 21.60
CA VAL A 2 -9.19 -37.22 21.78
C VAL A 2 -8.69 -35.90 22.43
N PRO A 3 -7.76 -35.89 23.42
CA PRO A 3 -7.39 -34.64 24.10
C PRO A 3 -6.65 -33.62 23.23
N GLU A 4 -5.76 -34.06 22.33
CA GLU A 4 -5.03 -33.18 21.41
C GLU A 4 -5.98 -32.48 20.43
N LEU A 5 -6.93 -33.21 19.86
CA LEU A 5 -7.84 -32.70 18.81
C LEU A 5 -8.75 -31.59 19.33
N VAL A 6 -9.22 -31.71 20.58
CA VAL A 6 -10.06 -30.68 21.23
C VAL A 6 -9.27 -29.40 21.54
N HIS A 7 -7.95 -29.50 21.77
CA HIS A 7 -7.10 -28.33 21.97
C HIS A 7 -6.77 -27.57 20.68
N GLN A 8 -6.86 -28.23 19.51
CA GLN A 8 -6.60 -27.61 18.21
C GLN A 8 -7.78 -26.77 17.68
N VAL A 9 -9.01 -27.07 18.12
CA VAL A 9 -10.21 -26.32 17.69
C VAL A 9 -10.13 -24.83 18.07
N PRO A 10 -9.77 -24.43 19.30
CA PRO A 10 -9.55 -23.02 19.63
C PRO A 10 -8.52 -22.31 18.75
N GLU A 11 -7.42 -22.98 18.39
CA GLU A 11 -6.38 -22.43 17.52
C GLU A 11 -6.89 -22.21 16.10
N LEU A 12 -7.60 -23.18 15.52
CA LEU A 12 -8.21 -23.06 14.20
C LEU A 12 -9.26 -21.95 14.14
N VAL A 13 -10.11 -21.84 15.17
CA VAL A 13 -11.11 -20.76 15.27
C VAL A 13 -10.43 -19.39 15.39
N HIS A 14 -9.29 -19.32 16.09
CA HIS A 14 -8.50 -18.10 16.19
C HIS A 14 -7.91 -17.71 14.83
N MET A 15 -7.26 -18.65 14.11
CA MET A 15 -6.72 -18.40 12.77
C MET A 15 -7.81 -17.97 11.78
N LEU A 16 -8.98 -18.59 11.84
CA LEU A 16 -10.11 -18.24 10.97
C LEU A 16 -10.60 -16.83 11.24
N ARG A 17 -10.68 -16.44 12.52
CA ARG A 17 -11.03 -15.07 12.91
C ARG A 17 -10.01 -14.05 12.42
N GLU A 18 -8.72 -14.37 12.51
CA GLU A 18 -7.64 -13.52 12.03
C GLU A 18 -7.70 -13.35 10.52
N LEU A 19 -7.83 -14.45 9.76
CA LEU A 19 -8.02 -14.45 8.31
C LEU A 19 -9.20 -13.58 7.86
N VAL A 20 -10.35 -13.76 8.50
CA VAL A 20 -11.57 -12.98 8.20
C VAL A 20 -11.37 -11.49 8.54
N HIS A 21 -10.54 -11.17 9.53
CA HIS A 21 -10.24 -9.80 9.91
C HIS A 21 -9.23 -9.13 8.98
N GLN A 22 -8.24 -9.87 8.47
CA GLN A 22 -7.20 -9.37 7.58
C GLN A 22 -7.70 -9.14 6.14
N LEU A 23 -8.71 -9.91 5.70
CA LEU A 23 -9.19 -9.83 4.32
C LEU A 23 -9.72 -8.43 3.93
N PRO A 24 -10.58 -7.76 4.73
CA PRO A 24 -11.02 -6.41 4.43
C PRO A 24 -9.88 -5.38 4.41
N GLU A 25 -8.90 -5.51 5.31
CA GLU A 25 -7.74 -4.61 5.37
C GLU A 25 -6.87 -4.74 4.12
N LEU A 26 -6.62 -5.98 3.69
CA LEU A 26 -5.85 -6.26 2.48
C LEU A 26 -6.55 -5.72 1.22
N VAL A 27 -7.87 -5.92 1.11
CA VAL A 27 -8.68 -5.38 0.01
C VAL A 27 -8.65 -3.85 0.00
N HIS A 28 -8.78 -3.21 1.17
CA HIS A 28 -8.69 -1.76 1.28
C HIS A 28 -7.31 -1.23 0.85
N MET A 29 -6.24 -1.89 1.29
CA MET A 29 -4.87 -1.53 0.93
C MET A 29 -4.64 -1.61 -0.59
N VAL A 30 -5.11 -2.67 -1.24
CA VAL A 30 -5.07 -2.79 -2.71
C VAL A 30 -5.82 -1.64 -3.38
N GLN A 31 -7.02 -1.32 -2.91
CA GLN A 31 -7.81 -0.23 -3.47
C GLN A 31 -7.11 1.12 -3.33
N GLU A 32 -6.54 1.40 -2.16
CA GLU A 32 -5.81 2.63 -1.91
C GLU A 32 -4.60 2.76 -2.85
N LEU A 33 -3.78 1.72 -2.97
CA LEU A 33 -2.62 1.73 -3.86
C LEU A 33 -3.00 1.92 -5.33
N VAL A 34 -4.07 1.26 -5.78
CA VAL A 34 -4.59 1.41 -7.16
C VAL A 34 -5.06 2.85 -7.43
N HIS A 35 -5.57 3.55 -6.42
CA HIS A 35 -5.96 4.96 -6.56
C HIS A 35 -4.76 5.93 -6.47
N GLN A 36 -3.79 5.66 -5.60
CA GLN A 36 -2.65 6.54 -5.35
C GLN A 36 -1.62 6.51 -6.49
N VAL A 37 -1.30 5.33 -7.01
CA VAL A 37 -0.24 5.15 -8.03
C VAL A 37 -0.45 6.04 -9.26
N PRO A 38 -1.64 6.11 -9.89
CA PRO A 38 -1.87 7.00 -11.02
C PRO A 38 -1.61 8.47 -10.66
N GLY A 39 -2.05 8.93 -9.48
CA GLY A 39 -1.83 10.30 -9.02
C GLY A 39 -0.34 10.65 -8.93
N LEU A 40 0.46 9.77 -8.32
CA LEU A 40 1.91 9.94 -8.20
C LEU A 40 2.59 9.95 -9.59
N VAL A 41 2.15 9.09 -10.51
CA VAL A 41 2.66 9.04 -11.89
C VAL A 41 2.37 10.34 -12.65
N TYR A 42 1.21 10.98 -12.43
CA TYR A 42 0.89 12.28 -13.05
C TYR A 42 1.58 13.47 -12.38
N GLN A 43 1.80 13.42 -11.06
CA GLN A 43 2.45 14.49 -10.32
C GLN A 43 3.93 14.64 -10.69
N VAL A 44 4.64 13.55 -10.95
CA VAL A 44 6.09 13.61 -11.28
C VAL A 44 6.37 14.49 -12.51
N PRO A 45 5.72 14.29 -13.68
CA PRO A 45 5.89 15.18 -14.83
C PRO A 45 5.54 16.64 -14.54
N GLU A 46 4.45 16.89 -13.81
CA GLU A 46 4.01 18.25 -13.46
C GLU A 46 5.08 18.99 -12.64
N LEU A 47 5.61 18.34 -11.61
CA LEU A 47 6.69 18.88 -10.77
C LEU A 47 7.97 19.12 -11.58
N VAL A 48 8.32 18.20 -12.49
CA VAL A 48 9.47 18.36 -13.39
C VAL A 48 9.29 19.57 -14.32
N HIS A 49 8.07 19.86 -14.76
CA HIS A 49 7.78 21.05 -15.58
C HIS A 49 7.77 22.35 -14.77
N MET A 50 7.29 22.32 -13.52
CA MET A 50 7.25 23.51 -12.64
C MET A 50 8.64 23.99 -12.21
N VAL A 51 9.59 23.08 -11.98
CA VAL A 51 10.93 23.45 -11.47
C VAL A 51 11.66 24.44 -12.40
N PRO A 52 11.79 24.21 -13.71
CA PRO A 52 12.39 25.18 -14.64
C PRO A 52 11.67 26.52 -14.65
N GLU A 53 10.34 26.56 -14.63
CA GLU A 53 9.57 27.81 -14.63
C GLU A 53 9.87 28.63 -13.37
N LEU A 54 9.87 27.99 -12.19
CA LEU A 54 10.22 28.65 -10.94
C LEU A 54 11.66 29.16 -10.96
N VAL A 55 12.62 28.36 -11.41
CA VAL A 55 14.04 28.76 -11.51
C VAL A 55 14.22 29.99 -12.40
N GLN A 56 13.46 30.12 -13.49
CA GLN A 56 13.51 31.29 -14.37
C GLN A 56 12.94 32.56 -13.70
N HIS A 57 11.94 32.42 -12.83
CA HIS A 57 11.30 33.54 -12.15
C HIS A 57 12.03 33.93 -10.84
N VAL A 58 12.85 33.04 -10.28
CA VAL A 58 13.62 33.30 -9.05
C VAL A 58 14.43 34.60 -9.14
N PRO A 59 15.21 34.93 -10.19
CA PRO A 59 15.95 36.18 -10.27
C PRO A 59 15.08 37.45 -10.22
N GLU A 60 13.86 37.41 -10.79
CA GLU A 60 12.92 38.54 -10.77
C GLU A 60 12.24 38.68 -9.39
N LEU A 61 12.12 37.58 -8.66
CA LEU A 61 11.42 37.48 -7.36
C LEU A 61 12.35 37.45 -6.15
N VAL A 62 13.66 37.26 -6.32
CA VAL A 62 14.70 37.23 -5.26
C VAL A 62 14.77 38.55 -4.49
N HIS A 63 14.27 39.64 -5.07
CA HIS A 63 14.15 40.94 -4.39
C HIS A 63 12.77 41.14 -3.72
N GLN A 64 11.80 40.25 -3.94
CA GLN A 64 10.43 40.41 -3.46
C GLN A 64 9.92 39.28 -2.55
N VAL A 65 10.43 38.04 -2.63
CA VAL A 65 9.91 36.91 -1.83
C VAL A 65 11.01 35.87 -1.48
N PRO A 66 11.38 35.72 -0.19
CA PRO A 66 12.28 34.66 0.27
C PRO A 66 11.75 33.22 0.12
N GLU A 67 10.44 33.02 0.21
CA GLU A 67 9.81 31.69 0.21
C GLU A 67 10.00 30.91 -1.10
N LEU A 68 10.07 31.59 -2.25
CA LEU A 68 10.26 30.93 -3.55
C LEU A 68 11.66 30.32 -3.71
N VAL A 69 12.67 30.93 -3.09
CA VAL A 69 14.04 30.42 -3.10
C VAL A 69 14.15 29.11 -2.31
N HIS A 70 13.28 28.92 -1.31
CA HIS A 70 13.22 27.69 -0.51
C HIS A 70 12.38 26.59 -1.16
N GLN A 71 11.34 26.94 -1.91
CA GLN A 71 10.47 25.95 -2.58
C GLN A 71 11.18 25.20 -3.71
N VAL A 72 12.06 25.85 -4.49
CA VAL A 72 12.73 25.20 -5.63
C VAL A 72 13.57 23.98 -5.19
N PRO A 73 14.48 24.09 -4.19
CA PRO A 73 15.20 22.93 -3.67
C PRO A 73 14.28 21.80 -3.17
N GLU A 74 13.19 22.12 -2.48
CA GLU A 74 12.24 21.12 -1.98
C GLU A 74 11.60 20.33 -3.11
N LEU A 75 11.12 21.00 -4.16
CA LEU A 75 10.53 20.35 -5.33
C LEU A 75 11.56 19.48 -6.08
N VAL A 76 12.80 19.96 -6.20
CA VAL A 76 13.91 19.20 -6.82
C VAL A 76 14.22 17.93 -6.03
N HIS A 77 14.11 17.95 -4.71
CA HIS A 77 14.31 16.76 -3.87
C HIS A 77 13.12 15.81 -3.87
N MET A 78 11.90 16.32 -3.98
CA MET A 78 10.67 15.54 -3.98
C MET A 78 10.51 14.68 -5.25
N VAL A 79 10.91 15.20 -6.43
CA VAL A 79 10.78 14.47 -7.70
C VAL A 79 11.51 13.11 -7.70
N PRO A 80 12.81 13.02 -7.34
CA PRO A 80 13.49 11.75 -7.21
C PRO A 80 12.82 10.80 -6.24
N GLU A 81 12.35 11.29 -5.08
CA GLU A 81 11.72 10.44 -4.08
C GLU A 81 10.44 9.78 -4.63
N LEU A 82 9.57 10.56 -5.27
CA LEU A 82 8.36 10.05 -5.91
C LEU A 82 8.68 9.04 -7.02
N VAL A 83 9.69 9.31 -7.85
CA VAL A 83 10.15 8.38 -8.90
C VAL A 83 10.63 7.05 -8.34
N HIS A 84 11.28 7.04 -7.17
CA HIS A 84 11.73 5.81 -6.52
C HIS A 84 10.59 5.06 -5.81
N GLN A 85 9.59 5.75 -5.29
CA GLN A 85 8.46 5.13 -4.59
C GLN A 85 7.49 4.42 -5.54
N VAL A 86 7.19 5.02 -6.70
CA VAL A 86 6.18 4.50 -7.65
C VAL A 86 6.44 3.04 -8.06
N PRO A 87 7.65 2.61 -8.47
CA PRO A 87 7.93 1.22 -8.81
C PRO A 87 7.64 0.25 -7.65
N GLY A 88 7.99 0.61 -6.42
CA GLY A 88 7.72 -0.20 -5.24
C GLY A 88 6.23 -0.42 -5.00
N LEU A 89 5.44 0.66 -5.12
CA LEU A 89 3.98 0.59 -5.00
C LEU A 89 3.35 -0.25 -6.14
N VAL A 90 3.83 -0.09 -7.36
CA VAL A 90 3.38 -0.87 -8.53
C VAL A 90 3.67 -2.36 -8.35
N HIS A 91 4.83 -2.72 -7.78
CA HIS A 91 5.18 -4.11 -7.51
C HIS A 91 4.39 -4.73 -6.35
N MET A 92 4.01 -3.92 -5.36
CA MET A 92 3.24 -4.38 -4.20
C MET A 92 1.79 -4.75 -4.55
N VAL A 93 1.17 -4.06 -5.52
CA VAL A 93 -0.24 -4.31 -5.90
C VAL A 93 -0.46 -5.76 -6.38
N PRO A 94 0.28 -6.32 -7.34
CA PRO A 94 0.13 -7.72 -7.75
C PRO A 94 0.31 -8.71 -6.59
N GLU A 95 1.29 -8.48 -5.71
CA GLU A 95 1.55 -9.35 -4.57
C GLU A 95 0.34 -9.41 -3.62
N LEU A 96 -0.20 -8.25 -3.24
CA LEU A 96 -1.39 -8.17 -2.38
C LEU A 96 -2.63 -8.74 -3.08
N VAL A 97 -2.78 -8.52 -4.39
CA VAL A 97 -3.87 -9.10 -5.19
C VAL A 97 -3.78 -10.63 -5.23
N HIS A 98 -2.58 -11.21 -5.25
CA HIS A 98 -2.40 -12.66 -5.21
C HIS A 98 -2.65 -13.25 -3.82
N GLN A 99 -2.37 -12.51 -2.74
CA GLN A 99 -2.64 -12.94 -1.37
C GLN A 99 -4.15 -13.04 -1.08
N VAL A 100 -4.99 -12.16 -1.64
CA VAL A 100 -6.45 -12.17 -1.38
C VAL A 100 -7.10 -13.53 -1.72
N PRO A 101 -6.94 -14.11 -2.94
CA PRO A 101 -7.45 -15.44 -3.25
C PRO A 101 -6.90 -16.55 -2.36
N GLU A 102 -5.61 -16.51 -1.98
CA GLU A 102 -5.02 -17.53 -1.10
C GLU A 102 -5.69 -17.53 0.27
N LEU A 103 -5.90 -16.36 0.87
CA LEU A 103 -6.60 -16.24 2.15
C LEU A 103 -8.08 -16.68 2.01
N VAL A 104 -8.75 -16.32 0.91
CA VAL A 104 -10.14 -16.77 0.64
C VAL A 104 -10.22 -18.29 0.49
N HIS A 105 -9.23 -18.94 -0.12
CA HIS A 105 -9.18 -20.39 -0.28
C HIS A 105 -8.88 -21.13 1.03
N GLN A 106 -8.09 -20.54 1.92
CA GLN A 106 -7.78 -21.13 3.24
C GLN A 106 -8.98 -21.16 4.18
N VAL A 107 -9.91 -20.19 4.08
CA VAL A 107 -11.08 -20.12 4.98
C VAL A 107 -11.95 -21.40 4.89
N PRO A 108 -12.42 -21.86 3.72
CA PRO A 108 -13.15 -23.12 3.61
C PRO A 108 -12.41 -24.33 4.16
N GLU A 109 -11.09 -24.44 3.94
CA GLU A 109 -10.31 -25.58 4.46
C GLU A 109 -10.33 -25.61 5.98
N LEU A 110 -10.14 -24.47 6.63
CA LEU A 110 -10.21 -24.36 8.10
C LEU A 110 -11.63 -24.59 8.62
N VAL A 111 -12.67 -24.10 7.91
CA VAL A 111 -14.08 -24.37 8.27
C VAL A 111 -14.38 -25.88 8.25
N HIS A 112 -13.87 -26.62 7.26
CA HIS A 112 -14.12 -28.06 7.15
C HIS A 112 -13.34 -28.88 8.19
N GLN A 113 -12.14 -28.43 8.58
CA GLN A 113 -11.33 -29.11 9.59
C GLN A 113 -11.95 -29.03 10.99
N VAL A 114 -12.62 -27.92 11.34
CA VAL A 114 -13.20 -27.76 12.68
C VAL A 114 -14.19 -28.88 13.05
N PRO A 115 -15.22 -29.21 12.23
CA PRO A 115 -16.13 -30.33 12.49
C PRO A 115 -15.47 -31.71 12.53
N GLU A 116 -14.43 -31.96 11.74
CA GLU A 116 -13.72 -33.26 11.69
C GLU A 116 -12.95 -33.56 12.98
N LEU A 117 -12.56 -32.53 13.74
CA LEU A 117 -11.81 -32.68 14.99
C LEU A 117 -12.69 -32.88 16.23
N VAL A 118 -14.00 -32.56 16.13
CA VAL A 118 -14.98 -32.67 17.22
C VAL A 118 -15.84 -33.93 17.14
N HIS A 119 -15.79 -34.67 16.02
CA HIS A 119 -16.40 -35.99 15.84
C HIS A 119 -15.40 -37.12 16.10
#